data_AF-A0A2T0BQ25-F1
#
_entry.id   AF-A0A2T0BQ25-F1
#
_cell.length_a   1.000
_cell.length_b   1.000
_cell.length_c   1.000
_cell.angle_alpha   90.00
_cell.angle_beta   90.00
_cell.angle_gamma   90.00
#
_symmetry.space_group_name_H-M   'P 1'
#
loop_
_entity.id
_entity.type
_entity.pdbx_description
1 polymer ?
#
loop_
_entity_poly.entity_id
_entity_poly.type
_entity_poly.pdbx_seq_one_letter_code
_entity_poly.pdbx_strand_id
1 'polypeptide(L)' 'MKYFTVEELKKACSLFHVRLIKISEHFSKRKIDIHIAGDYIECNKIRKIIENNKPIHLNVNTIF' A
#
# COMPACT_ATOMS: atom_id res chain seq x y z
N MET A 1 7.53 -11.69 14.36
CA MET A 1 6.77 -11.03 13.27
C MET A 1 7.69 -10.01 12.63
N LYS A 2 7.93 -10.07 11.31
CA LYS A 2 8.59 -8.97 10.60
C LYS A 2 7.57 -7.84 10.47
N TYR A 3 7.92 -6.66 10.95
CA TYR A 3 7.09 -5.46 10.79
C TYR A 3 7.12 -5.06 9.32
N PHE A 4 5.95 -4.94 8.67
CA PHE A 4 5.86 -4.37 7.33
C PHE A 4 6.14 -2.87 7.43
N THR A 5 7.26 -2.43 6.88
CA THR A 5 7.72 -1.04 6.97
C THR A 5 7.32 -0.19 5.77
N VAL A 6 7.36 1.14 5.93
CA VAL A 6 7.19 2.09 4.83
C VAL A 6 8.28 1.91 3.75
N GLU A 7 9.49 1.47 4.13
CA GLU A 7 10.56 1.21 3.16
C GLU A 7 10.26 -0.01 2.28
N GLU A 8 9.74 -1.09 2.85
CA GLU A 8 9.31 -2.26 2.08
C GLU A 8 8.18 -1.92 1.11
N LEU A 9 7.26 -1.05 1.52
CA LEU A 9 6.23 -0.52 0.64
C LEU A 9 6.82 0.27 -0.53
N LYS A 10 7.78 1.16 -0.27
CA LYS A 10 8.46 1.93 -1.33
C LYS A 10 9.20 1.00 -2.30
N LYS A 11 9.88 -0.03 -1.79
CA LYS A 11 10.54 -1.05 -2.62
C LYS A 11 9.54 -1.80 -3.49
N ALA A 12 8.42 -2.24 -2.93
CA ALA A 12 7.35 -2.88 -3.70
C ALA A 12 6.81 -1.94 -4.79
N CYS A 13 6.49 -0.69 -4.46
CA CYS A 13 6.03 0.32 -5.42
C CYS A 13 7.03 0.47 -6.60
N SER A 14 8.33 0.54 -6.30
CA SER A 14 9.36 0.65 -7.33
C SER A 14 9.44 -0.58 -8.25
N LEU A 15 9.21 -1.80 -7.74
CA LEU A 15 9.29 -3.03 -8.53
C LEU A 15 8.15 -3.16 -9.55
N PHE A 16 6.96 -2.66 -9.22
CA PHE A 16 5.77 -2.73 -10.07
C PHE A 16 5.51 -1.42 -10.83
N HIS A 17 6.48 -0.51 -10.92
CA HIS A 17 6.31 0.80 -11.57
C HIS A 17 5.09 1.60 -11.07
N VAL A 18 4.76 1.45 -9.79
CA VAL A 18 3.69 2.18 -9.13
C VAL A 18 4.30 3.27 -8.25
N ARG A 19 3.64 4.43 -8.20
CA ARG A 19 4.02 5.54 -7.34
C ARG A 19 3.24 5.49 -6.04
N LEU A 20 3.96 5.55 -4.92
CA LEU A 20 3.36 5.84 -3.63
C LEU A 20 3.05 7.34 -3.56
N ILE A 21 1.76 7.69 -3.48
CA ILE A 21 1.30 9.07 -3.46
C ILE A 21 1.21 9.60 -2.03
N LYS A 22 0.57 8.84 -1.14
CA LYS A 22 0.30 9.29 0.23
C LYS A 22 0.15 8.12 1.18
N ILE A 23 0.56 8.33 2.42
CA ILE A 23 0.19 7.47 3.56
C ILE A 23 -0.56 8.38 4.55
N SER A 24 -1.75 7.97 4.97
CA SER A 24 -2.57 8.68 5.95
C SER A 24 -2.84 7.77 7.14
N GLU A 25 -2.50 8.22 8.34
CA GLU A 25 -2.79 7.49 9.57
C GLU A 25 -4.04 8.05 10.24
N HIS A 26 -5.00 7.17 10.49
CA HIS A 26 -6.26 7.49 11.15
C HIS A 26 -6.28 6.86 12.54
N PHE A 27 -5.66 7.54 13.52
CA PHE A 27 -5.55 7.07 14.91
C PHE A 27 -6.90 6.73 15.54
N SER A 28 -7.93 7.57 15.31
CA SER A 28 -9.29 7.34 15.81
C SER A 28 -9.96 6.07 15.27
N LYS A 29 -9.58 5.64 14.06
CA LYS A 29 -10.11 4.44 13.41
C LYS A 29 -9.15 3.26 13.48
N ARG A 30 -7.96 3.43 14.08
CA ARG A 30 -6.82 2.50 14.03
C ARG A 30 -6.59 1.98 12.61
N LYS A 31 -6.61 2.88 11.63
CA LYS A 31 -6.46 2.56 10.21
C LYS A 31 -5.29 3.32 9.58
N ILE A 32 -4.68 2.71 8.58
CA ILE A 32 -3.66 3.34 7.74
C ILE A 32 -4.12 3.23 6.30
N ASP A 33 -4.35 4.37 5.65
CA ASP A 33 -4.72 4.46 4.24
C ASP A 33 -3.48 4.75 3.39
N ILE A 34 -3.25 3.91 2.39
CA ILE A 34 -2.13 4.04 1.45
C ILE A 34 -2.69 4.34 0.07
N HIS A 35 -2.26 5.45 -0.51
CA HIS A 35 -2.64 5.85 -1.85
C HIS A 35 -1.49 5.55 -2.80
N ILE A 36 -1.76 4.73 -3.80
CA ILE A 36 -0.83 4.38 -4.86
C ILE A 36 -1.41 4.79 -6.22
N ALA A 37 -0.54 5.16 -7.16
CA ALA A 37 -0.94 5.52 -8.51
C ALA A 37 -0.02 4.91 -9.57
N GLY A 38 -0.58 4.53 -10.70
CA GLY A 38 0.13 3.88 -11.78
C GLY A 38 -0.81 3.07 -12.66
N ASP A 39 -0.24 2.17 -13.44
CA ASP A 39 -1.01 1.27 -14.29
C ASP A 39 -2.01 0.44 -13.46
N TYR A 40 -3.20 0.21 -14.03
CA TYR A 40 -4.29 -0.50 -13.36
C TYR A 40 -3.89 -1.92 -12.95
N ILE A 41 -3.18 -2.64 -13.81
CA ILE A 41 -2.77 -4.03 -13.58
C ILE A 41 -1.74 -4.06 -12.45
N GLU A 42 -0.74 -3.19 -12.51
CA GLU A 42 0.33 -3.11 -11.52
C GLU A 42 -0.16 -2.65 -10.14
N CYS A 43 -1.04 -1.64 -10.09
CA CYS A 43 -1.68 -1.20 -8.86
C CYS A 43 -2.50 -2.33 -8.21
N ASN A 44 -3.24 -3.10 -9.01
CA ASN A 44 -4.00 -4.25 -8.50
C ASN A 44 -3.10 -5.38 -8.00
N LYS A 45 -1.95 -5.63 -8.64
CA LYS A 45 -0.97 -6.61 -8.14
C LYS A 45 -0.45 -6.19 -6.77
N ILE A 46 0.01 -4.95 -6.61
CA ILE A 46 0.47 -4.43 -5.31
C ILE A 46 -0.63 -4.50 -4.27
N ARG A 47 -1.86 -4.08 -4.62
CA ARG A 47 -3.00 -4.14 -3.71
C ARG A 47 -3.21 -5.54 -3.18
N LYS A 48 -3.23 -6.57 -4.04
CA LYS A 48 -3.37 -7.98 -3.63
C LYS A 48 -2.20 -8.47 -2.78
N ILE A 49 -0.96 -8.11 -3.12
CA ILE A 49 0.23 -8.48 -2.32
C ILE A 49 0.11 -7.89 -0.92
N ILE A 50 -0.30 -6.62 -0.84
CA ILE A 50 -0.51 -5.93 0.42
C ILE A 50 -1.66 -6.57 1.21
N GLU A 51 -2.84 -6.77 0.61
CA GLU A 51 -4.01 -7.37 1.27
C GLU A 51 -3.68 -8.78 1.82
N ASN A 52 -2.89 -9.59 1.10
CA ASN A 52 -2.53 -10.95 1.53
C ASN A 52 -1.46 -11.00 2.63
N ASN A 53 -0.61 -9.97 2.75
CA ASN A 53 0.52 -9.97 3.69
C ASN A 53 0.31 -9.08 4.92
N LYS A 54 -0.80 -8.34 5.01
CA LYS A 54 -0.92 -7.25 5.98
C LYS A 54 -1.87 -7.46 7.14
N PRO A 55 -1.64 -6.69 8.23
CA PRO A 55 -2.58 -6.58 9.33
C PRO A 55 -3.86 -5.83 8.95
N ILE A 56 -4.99 -6.23 9.57
CA ILE A 56 -6.38 -5.78 9.35
C ILE A 56 -6.59 -4.25 9.25
N HIS A 57 -5.66 -3.45 9.77
CA HIS A 57 -5.76 -1.99 9.83
C HIS A 57 -5.30 -1.26 8.55
N LEU A 58 -4.70 -1.95 7.58
CA LEU A 58 -4.11 -1.27 6.42
C LEU A 58 -4.99 -1.37 5.18
N ASN A 59 -5.35 -0.22 4.61
CA ASN A 59 -6.21 -0.10 3.44
C ASN A 59 -5.42 0.52 2.28
N VAL A 60 -5.62 0.01 1.06
CA VAL A 60 -4.90 0.46 -0.15
C VAL A 60 -5.90 1.03 -1.14
N ASN A 61 -5.73 2.31 -1.42
CA ASN A 61 -6.51 3.07 -2.39
C ASN A 61 -5.68 3.25 -3.66
N THR A 62 -6.26 2.93 -4.81
CA THR A 62 -5.64 3.06 -6.12
C THR A 62 -6.16 4.30 -6.84
N ILE A 63 -5.26 5.11 -7.37
CA ILE A 63 -5.57 6.29 -8.20
C ILE A 63 -5.03 5.98 -9.60
N PHE A 64 -5.91 5.95 -10.59
CA PHE A 64 -5.55 5.68 -12.00
C PHE A 64 -5.44 6.99 -12.77
#